data_AF-A0A5Q0LEL1-F1
#
_entry.id   AF-A0A5Q0LEL1-F1
#
_cell.length_a   1.000
_cell.length_b   1.000
_cell.length_c   1.000
_cell.angle_alpha   90.00
_cell.angle_beta   90.00
_cell.angle_gamma   90.00
#
_symmetry.space_group_name_H-M   'P 1'
#
loop_
_entity.id
_entity.type
_entity.pdbx_description
1 polymer ?
#
loop_
_entity_poly.entity_id
_entity_poly.type
_entity_poly.pdbx_seq_one_letter_code
_entity_poly.pdbx_strand_id
1 'polypeptide(L)'
;MATLPNPLPKLAADPSGHTLGLELPAGRLIDAVGTSHALGSMGDGDGPGHEPLLWHADGPAAPGGWAALEPARRTSGLLPLLIDVGGGQGGPEDWELLPGEVSYPGDHDAEEVLAEFWDEYAADELGADEDHPGMRTVVEVFGEQGTYEETVAPFGPAWPGLAPATEHGADPEACAAEIAGSLTDGGSWLKEPRLALVPARRSADIPAAIGWSGPLNHEGDVARLCAVLRSWEDRFGIRVVALAFDRLILSVAAPPTTRDAAEAVAAEHFAFCPDNITQGHHEALRAYAEHEVLGRRMWSFWWD
;
A
#
# COMPACT_ATOMS: atom_id res chain seq x y z
N MET A 1 -2.05 13.49 -19.62
CA MET A 1 -2.57 12.26 -19.02
C MET A 1 -3.76 11.78 -19.83
N ALA A 2 -3.69 10.61 -20.48
CA ALA A 2 -4.90 9.99 -21.01
C ALA A 2 -5.61 9.33 -19.83
N THR A 3 -6.49 10.07 -19.16
CA THR A 3 -7.35 9.53 -18.11
C THR A 3 -8.17 8.42 -18.74
N LEU A 4 -8.09 7.21 -18.18
CA LEU A 4 -9.12 6.23 -18.45
C LEU A 4 -10.45 6.88 -18.09
N PRO A 5 -11.51 6.73 -18.91
CA PRO A 5 -12.81 7.26 -18.54
C PRO A 5 -13.23 6.62 -17.22
N ASN A 6 -13.39 7.41 -16.16
CA ASN A 6 -13.80 6.90 -14.87
C ASN A 6 -15.24 6.36 -14.96
N PRO A 7 -15.47 5.06 -14.73
CA PRO A 7 -16.80 4.47 -14.83
C PRO A 7 -17.61 4.66 -13.54
N LEU A 8 -17.00 5.07 -12.42
CA LEU A 8 -17.66 5.20 -11.12
C LEU A 8 -18.89 6.11 -11.11
N PRO A 9 -18.94 7.24 -11.86
CA PRO A 9 -20.16 8.06 -11.94
C PRO A 9 -21.41 7.29 -12.40
N LYS A 10 -21.26 6.17 -13.11
CA LYS A 10 -22.39 5.32 -13.51
C LYS A 10 -23.08 4.67 -12.31
N LEU A 11 -22.36 4.42 -11.22
CA LEU A 11 -22.92 3.85 -9.98
C LEU A 11 -23.86 4.81 -9.25
N ALA A 12 -23.79 6.12 -9.52
CA ALA A 12 -24.77 7.06 -8.97
C ALA A 12 -26.17 6.84 -9.58
N ALA A 13 -26.25 6.45 -10.86
CA ALA A 13 -27.50 6.17 -11.55
C ALA A 13 -27.94 4.69 -11.42
N ASP A 14 -26.98 3.79 -11.18
CA ASP A 14 -27.21 2.36 -11.00
C ASP A 14 -26.35 1.81 -9.83
N PRO A 15 -26.79 2.02 -8.57
CA PRO A 15 -26.01 1.64 -7.38
C PRO A 15 -25.75 0.14 -7.26
N SER A 16 -26.55 -0.70 -7.93
CA SER A 16 -26.36 -2.14 -7.97
C SER A 16 -25.25 -2.58 -8.95
N GLY A 17 -24.72 -1.67 -9.78
CA GLY A 17 -23.57 -1.93 -10.65
C GLY A 17 -23.88 -2.78 -11.89
N HIS A 18 -25.15 -3.01 -12.22
CA HIS A 18 -25.54 -3.84 -13.36
C HIS A 18 -25.02 -3.31 -14.71
N THR A 19 -24.96 -1.99 -14.87
CA THR A 19 -24.37 -1.28 -16.02
C THR A 19 -22.87 -1.53 -16.18
N LEU A 20 -22.19 -1.97 -15.12
CA LEU A 20 -20.79 -2.39 -15.11
C LEU A 20 -20.64 -3.93 -15.16
N GLY A 21 -21.76 -4.66 -15.22
CA GLY A 21 -21.78 -6.12 -15.20
C GLY A 21 -21.61 -6.72 -13.79
N LEU A 22 -21.99 -5.98 -12.75
CA LEU A 22 -21.82 -6.35 -11.35
C LEU A 22 -23.16 -6.50 -10.63
N GLU A 23 -23.10 -7.11 -9.45
CA GLU A 23 -24.18 -7.15 -8.45
C GLU A 23 -23.59 -6.63 -7.13
N LEU A 24 -23.48 -5.31 -7.04
CA LEU A 24 -22.88 -4.64 -5.88
C LEU A 24 -23.85 -4.63 -4.69
N PRO A 25 -23.35 -4.85 -3.46
CA PRO A 25 -24.12 -4.57 -2.25
C PRO A 25 -24.36 -3.06 -2.11
N ALA A 26 -25.12 -2.66 -1.09
CA ALA A 26 -25.23 -1.25 -0.71
C ALA A 26 -23.83 -0.66 -0.45
N GLY A 27 -23.60 0.54 -0.98
CA GLY A 27 -22.34 1.24 -0.87
C GLY A 27 -22.46 2.67 -1.39
N ARG A 28 -21.37 3.41 -1.29
CA ARG A 28 -21.31 4.84 -1.59
C ARG A 28 -20.09 5.15 -2.46
N LEU A 29 -20.17 6.27 -3.17
CA LEU A 29 -19.03 6.86 -3.86
C LEU A 29 -18.30 7.79 -2.89
N ILE A 30 -16.97 7.71 -2.86
CA ILE A 30 -16.11 8.64 -2.13
C ILE A 30 -15.49 9.59 -3.15
N ASP A 31 -15.53 10.88 -2.87
CA ASP A 31 -14.90 11.94 -3.64
C ASP A 31 -13.80 12.63 -2.82
N ALA A 32 -13.05 13.51 -3.47
CA ALA A 32 -11.97 14.27 -2.83
C ALA A 32 -12.46 15.39 -1.88
N VAL A 33 -13.78 15.58 -1.68
CA VAL A 33 -14.33 16.73 -0.94
C VAL A 33 -14.54 16.42 0.54
N GLY A 34 -14.73 15.14 0.90
CA GLY A 34 -14.87 14.69 2.30
C GLY A 34 -13.67 15.03 3.20
N THR A 35 -12.52 15.33 2.60
CA THR A 35 -11.20 15.46 3.25
C THR A 35 -10.84 16.91 3.63
N SER A 36 -11.62 17.89 3.17
CA SER A 36 -11.34 19.33 3.30
C SER A 36 -12.37 20.07 4.19
N HIS A 37 -12.94 19.44 5.21
CA HIS A 37 -13.71 20.19 6.21
C HIS A 37 -12.84 20.98 7.22
N ALA A 38 -11.51 20.81 7.21
CA ALA A 38 -10.59 21.48 8.13
C ALA A 38 -10.05 22.85 7.65
N LEU A 39 -10.18 23.20 6.37
CA LEU A 39 -9.80 24.52 5.85
C LEU A 39 -11.02 25.17 5.19
N GLY A 40 -11.75 25.96 5.98
CA GLY A 40 -12.90 26.70 5.48
C GLY A 40 -12.52 27.63 4.34
N SER A 41 -13.22 27.51 3.22
CA SER A 41 -13.45 28.66 2.35
C SER A 41 -14.80 28.59 1.67
N MET A 42 -15.52 29.70 1.79
CA MET A 42 -16.76 30.00 1.12
C MET A 42 -16.56 29.99 -0.40
N GLY A 43 -17.46 29.31 -1.10
CA GLY A 43 -17.58 29.39 -2.55
C GLY A 43 -18.81 28.63 -3.01
N ASP A 44 -19.97 29.30 -3.04
CA ASP A 44 -21.11 28.85 -3.83
C ASP A 44 -20.66 28.80 -5.30
N GLY A 45 -20.36 27.60 -5.79
CA GLY A 45 -19.91 27.37 -7.15
C GLY A 45 -20.22 25.94 -7.56
N ASP A 46 -21.30 25.78 -8.31
CA ASP A 46 -21.62 24.61 -9.14
C ASP A 46 -20.49 24.42 -10.17
N GLY A 47 -19.37 23.85 -9.72
CA GLY A 47 -18.31 23.32 -10.56
C GLY A 47 -18.71 21.94 -11.11
N PRO A 48 -18.07 21.45 -12.19
CA PRO A 48 -18.33 20.10 -12.68
C PRO A 48 -18.16 19.12 -11.52
N GLY A 49 -19.23 18.36 -11.20
CA GLY A 49 -19.26 17.48 -10.04
C GLY A 49 -17.97 16.67 -9.92
N HIS A 50 -17.36 16.73 -8.74
CA HIS A 50 -16.06 16.12 -8.48
C HIS A 50 -16.06 14.64 -8.87
N GLU A 51 -15.01 14.22 -9.56
CA GLU A 51 -14.92 12.86 -10.09
C GLU A 51 -14.67 11.89 -8.93
N PRO A 52 -15.54 10.88 -8.71
CA PRO A 52 -15.43 9.97 -7.57
C PRO A 52 -14.14 9.14 -7.65
N LEU A 53 -13.45 8.99 -6.52
CA LEU A 53 -12.16 8.31 -6.42
C LEU A 53 -12.32 6.80 -6.27
N LEU A 54 -13.30 6.37 -5.48
CA LEU A 54 -13.60 4.96 -5.28
C LEU A 54 -15.09 4.74 -4.94
N TRP A 55 -15.58 3.54 -5.17
CA TRP A 55 -16.81 3.04 -4.56
C TRP A 55 -16.46 2.17 -3.35
N HIS A 56 -17.22 2.29 -2.26
CA HIS A 56 -16.98 1.63 -0.98
C HIS A 56 -18.29 1.03 -0.44
N ALA A 57 -18.27 -0.25 -0.04
CA ALA A 57 -19.42 -0.96 0.49
C ALA A 57 -19.81 -0.51 1.90
N ASP A 58 -21.11 -0.43 2.20
CA ASP A 58 -21.63 -0.06 3.52
C ASP A 58 -21.58 -1.21 4.54
N GLY A 59 -21.41 -2.46 4.07
CA GLY A 59 -21.38 -3.66 4.90
C GLY A 59 -19.99 -4.31 4.92
N PRO A 60 -19.74 -5.23 5.87
CA PRO A 60 -18.49 -5.99 5.90
C PRO A 60 -18.35 -6.85 4.65
N ALA A 61 -17.12 -7.01 4.18
CA ALA A 61 -16.78 -7.90 3.10
C ALA A 61 -17.09 -9.35 3.50
N ALA A 62 -17.83 -10.07 2.65
CA ALA A 62 -18.09 -11.49 2.84
C ALA A 62 -17.07 -12.34 2.08
N PRO A 63 -16.80 -13.59 2.53
CA PRO A 63 -15.98 -14.52 1.77
C PRO A 63 -16.48 -14.67 0.32
N GLY A 64 -15.57 -14.56 -0.65
CA GLY A 64 -15.88 -14.59 -2.08
C GLY A 64 -16.35 -13.25 -2.68
N GLY A 65 -16.57 -12.21 -1.85
CA GLY A 65 -16.96 -10.87 -2.30
C GLY A 65 -15.94 -10.24 -3.24
N TRP A 66 -14.63 -10.43 -2.97
CA TRP A 66 -13.56 -10.01 -3.87
C TRP A 66 -13.67 -10.64 -5.26
N ALA A 67 -13.85 -11.97 -5.32
CA ALA A 67 -13.92 -12.70 -6.58
C ALA A 67 -15.15 -12.29 -7.42
N ALA A 68 -16.25 -11.88 -6.77
CA ALA A 68 -17.44 -11.37 -7.45
C ALA A 68 -17.20 -10.03 -8.17
N LEU A 69 -16.14 -9.29 -7.81
CA LEU A 69 -15.76 -8.00 -8.42
C LEU A 69 -14.80 -8.16 -9.62
N GLU A 70 -14.23 -9.34 -9.85
CA GLU A 70 -13.28 -9.59 -10.94
C GLU A 70 -13.79 -9.18 -12.34
N PRO A 71 -15.09 -9.35 -12.70
CA PRO A 71 -15.61 -8.85 -13.97
C PRO A 71 -15.41 -7.35 -14.18
N ALA A 72 -15.46 -6.54 -13.11
CA ALA A 72 -15.33 -5.09 -13.15
C ALA A 72 -13.97 -4.64 -13.72
N ARG A 73 -12.92 -5.41 -13.40
CA ARG A 73 -11.56 -5.18 -13.91
C ARG A 73 -11.53 -5.31 -15.42
N ARG A 74 -12.13 -6.37 -15.95
CA ARG A 74 -12.11 -6.70 -17.37
C ARG A 74 -13.01 -5.79 -18.21
N THR A 75 -14.16 -5.38 -17.68
CA THR A 75 -15.17 -4.63 -18.44
C THR A 75 -15.06 -3.11 -18.27
N SER A 76 -14.58 -2.66 -17.11
CA SER A 76 -14.69 -1.26 -16.70
C SER A 76 -13.37 -0.65 -16.20
N GLY A 77 -12.31 -1.44 -16.03
CA GLY A 77 -11.05 -0.93 -15.47
C GLY A 77 -11.14 -0.56 -13.98
N LEU A 78 -12.08 -1.17 -13.26
CA LEU A 78 -12.23 -1.03 -11.82
C LEU A 78 -11.55 -2.20 -11.12
N LEU A 79 -10.62 -1.89 -10.22
CA LEU A 79 -9.89 -2.89 -9.45
C LEU A 79 -10.53 -3.07 -8.07
N PRO A 80 -10.75 -4.32 -7.62
CA PRO A 80 -11.20 -4.59 -6.27
C PRO A 80 -10.12 -4.19 -5.25
N LEU A 81 -10.57 -3.76 -4.09
CA LEU A 81 -9.74 -3.44 -2.94
C LEU A 81 -10.52 -3.79 -1.65
N LEU A 82 -9.83 -4.20 -0.59
CA LEU A 82 -10.38 -4.22 0.76
C LEU A 82 -9.95 -2.95 1.49
N ILE A 83 -10.89 -2.30 2.14
CA ILE A 83 -10.63 -1.14 2.99
C ILE A 83 -10.97 -1.53 4.42
N ASP A 84 -10.01 -1.45 5.32
CA ASP A 84 -10.27 -1.65 6.75
C ASP A 84 -10.65 -0.32 7.40
N VAL A 85 -11.88 -0.26 7.90
CA VAL A 85 -12.41 0.95 8.56
C VAL A 85 -12.45 0.82 10.09
N GLY A 86 -12.03 -0.31 10.65
CA GLY A 86 -12.08 -0.52 12.11
C GLY A 86 -10.94 0.16 12.87
N GLY A 87 -10.10 0.93 12.19
CA GLY A 87 -9.05 1.78 12.76
C GLY A 87 -9.60 2.98 13.53
N GLY A 88 -8.73 3.65 14.30
CA GLY A 88 -9.13 4.85 15.05
C GLY A 88 -9.50 6.04 14.14
N GLN A 89 -9.00 6.01 12.90
CA GLN A 89 -9.16 7.01 11.86
C GLN A 89 -10.36 6.74 10.94
N GLY A 90 -11.15 5.70 11.22
CA GLY A 90 -12.37 5.40 10.46
C GLY A 90 -12.10 4.96 9.02
N GLY A 91 -13.05 5.28 8.14
CA GLY A 91 -13.05 4.88 6.74
C GLY A 91 -12.49 5.95 5.80
N PRO A 92 -12.46 5.66 4.49
CA PRO A 92 -11.88 6.53 3.47
C PRO A 92 -12.60 7.88 3.34
N GLU A 93 -13.81 8.02 3.87
CA GLU A 93 -14.49 9.31 4.03
C GLU A 93 -13.77 10.27 5.00
N ASP A 94 -13.03 9.74 5.97
CA ASP A 94 -12.33 10.47 7.02
C ASP A 94 -10.82 10.58 6.74
N TRP A 95 -10.32 9.86 5.73
CA TRP A 95 -8.91 9.87 5.35
C TRP A 95 -8.60 11.12 4.52
N GLU A 96 -7.46 11.77 4.75
CA GLU A 96 -7.01 12.91 3.94
C GLU A 96 -6.48 12.47 2.58
N LEU A 97 -7.38 12.08 1.67
CA LEU A 97 -7.08 11.71 0.29
C LEU A 97 -6.75 12.95 -0.56
N LEU A 98 -5.56 12.96 -1.17
CA LEU A 98 -5.00 14.11 -1.89
C LEU A 98 -4.58 13.77 -3.33
N PRO A 99 -5.48 13.27 -4.20
CA PRO A 99 -5.11 12.82 -5.56
C PRO A 99 -4.56 13.94 -6.45
N GLY A 100 -4.78 15.22 -6.10
CA GLY A 100 -4.23 16.37 -6.81
C GLY A 100 -2.77 16.69 -6.48
N GLU A 101 -2.24 16.17 -5.37
CA GLU A 101 -0.86 16.38 -4.92
C GLU A 101 0.07 15.22 -5.31
N VAL A 102 -0.49 14.18 -5.96
CA VAL A 102 0.24 12.97 -6.34
C VAL A 102 0.74 13.09 -7.78
N SER A 103 2.03 12.81 -8.00
CA SER A 103 2.60 12.79 -9.34
C SER A 103 2.23 11.49 -10.09
N TYR A 104 2.72 11.31 -11.32
CA TYR A 104 2.42 10.07 -12.05
C TYR A 104 3.44 8.97 -11.69
N PRO A 105 3.01 7.77 -11.24
CA PRO A 105 3.96 6.71 -10.86
C PRO A 105 4.87 6.19 -11.97
N GLY A 106 4.64 6.59 -13.24
CA GLY A 106 5.51 6.21 -14.36
C GLY A 106 6.62 7.22 -14.65
N ASP A 107 6.63 8.34 -13.94
CA ASP A 107 7.69 9.35 -14.03
C ASP A 107 8.85 9.04 -13.07
N HIS A 108 8.72 8.00 -12.23
CA HIS A 108 9.72 7.58 -11.25
C HIS A 108 10.31 6.21 -11.60
N ASP A 109 11.60 6.03 -11.31
CA ASP A 109 12.28 4.75 -11.39
C ASP A 109 12.33 4.07 -10.01
N ALA A 110 12.00 2.78 -9.95
CA ALA A 110 11.90 2.06 -8.69
C ALA A 110 13.25 1.83 -8.00
N GLU A 111 14.33 1.66 -8.77
CA GLU A 111 15.68 1.47 -8.22
C GLU A 111 16.20 2.79 -7.66
N GLU A 112 16.02 3.90 -8.39
CA GLU A 112 16.40 5.23 -7.91
C GLU A 112 15.64 5.61 -6.63
N VAL A 113 14.32 5.39 -6.59
CA VAL A 113 13.49 5.66 -5.39
C VAL A 113 13.98 4.85 -4.17
N LEU A 114 14.21 3.54 -4.33
CA LEU A 114 14.66 2.70 -3.21
C LEU A 114 16.09 3.03 -2.77
N ALA A 115 16.97 3.38 -3.70
CA ALA A 115 18.33 3.81 -3.37
C ALA A 115 18.33 5.11 -2.57
N GLU A 116 17.50 6.09 -2.96
CA GLU A 116 17.35 7.35 -2.22
C GLU A 116 16.82 7.10 -0.80
N PHE A 117 15.74 6.32 -0.64
CA PHE A 117 15.20 6.02 0.69
C PHE A 117 16.19 5.25 1.58
N TRP A 118 16.96 4.32 1.00
CA TRP A 118 18.01 3.61 1.72
C TRP A 118 19.10 4.56 2.22
N ASP A 119 19.58 5.46 1.36
CA ASP A 119 20.64 6.41 1.66
C ASP A 119 20.18 7.47 2.68
N GLU A 120 18.94 7.95 2.59
CA GLU A 120 18.34 8.88 3.55
C GLU A 120 18.29 8.25 4.95
N TYR A 121 17.76 7.03 5.06
CA TYR A 121 17.68 6.35 6.34
C TYR A 121 19.08 6.02 6.91
N ALA A 122 20.03 5.61 6.06
CA ALA A 122 21.42 5.41 6.47
C ALA A 122 22.06 6.70 7.00
N ALA A 123 21.80 7.84 6.34
CA ALA A 123 22.33 9.14 6.74
C ALA A 123 21.75 9.61 8.09
N ASP A 124 20.46 9.40 8.32
CA ASP A 124 19.80 9.78 9.57
C ASP A 124 20.34 8.97 10.77
N GLU A 125 20.44 7.64 10.64
CA GLU A 125 20.94 6.77 11.72
C GLU A 125 22.44 6.95 11.99
N LEU A 126 23.26 7.14 10.94
CA LEU A 126 24.71 7.33 11.10
C LEU A 126 25.08 8.78 11.47
N GLY A 127 24.27 9.76 11.07
CA GLY A 127 24.45 11.18 11.36
C GLY A 127 23.95 11.61 12.73
N ALA A 128 22.99 10.86 13.31
CA ALA A 128 22.49 11.08 14.67
C ALA A 128 23.61 11.06 15.74
N ASP A 129 24.71 10.34 15.47
CA ASP A 129 25.87 10.24 16.36
C ASP A 129 26.81 11.49 16.28
N GLU A 130 26.79 12.24 15.16
CA GLU A 130 27.65 13.43 14.97
C GLU A 130 27.01 14.74 15.47
N ASP A 131 25.71 14.95 15.25
CA ASP A 131 25.04 16.22 15.58
C ASP A 131 24.52 16.32 17.03
N HIS A 132 24.45 15.19 17.75
CA HIS A 132 24.01 15.13 19.15
C HIS A 132 25.02 14.42 20.07
N PRO A 133 26.25 14.94 20.25
CA PRO A 133 27.28 14.30 21.06
C PRO A 133 26.90 14.37 22.54
N GLY A 134 26.19 13.36 23.03
CA GLY A 134 25.75 13.26 24.43
C GLY A 134 24.27 12.97 24.64
N MET A 135 23.46 12.86 23.58
CA MET A 135 22.17 12.17 23.69
C MET A 135 22.46 10.67 23.71
N ARG A 136 22.91 10.18 24.87
CA ARG A 136 22.77 8.75 25.18
C ARG A 136 21.32 8.42 24.87
N THR A 137 21.06 7.66 23.80
CA THR A 137 19.80 6.94 23.60
C THR A 137 19.44 6.42 24.98
N VAL A 138 18.23 6.71 25.47
CA VAL A 138 17.88 6.42 26.87
C VAL A 138 17.75 4.89 27.01
N VAL A 139 18.89 4.19 27.08
CA VAL A 139 19.01 2.72 27.23
C VAL A 139 18.30 2.26 28.49
N GLU A 140 18.11 3.16 29.47
CA GLU A 140 17.43 2.87 30.73
C GLU A 140 15.92 2.59 30.61
N VAL A 141 15.28 2.82 29.44
CA VAL A 141 13.82 2.59 29.29
C VAL A 141 13.46 1.57 28.20
N PHE A 142 14.18 1.49 27.08
CA PHE A 142 13.78 0.67 25.91
C PHE A 142 14.75 -0.45 25.52
N GLY A 143 15.84 -0.67 26.26
CA GLY A 143 16.87 -1.67 25.92
C GLY A 143 17.91 -1.15 24.91
N GLU A 144 18.95 -1.94 24.66
CA GLU A 144 19.95 -1.65 23.62
C GLU A 144 19.34 -1.97 22.24
N GLN A 145 19.07 -0.95 21.42
CA GLN A 145 18.77 -1.15 20.00
C GLN A 145 20.07 -1.55 19.28
N GLY A 146 19.97 -2.50 18.34
CA GLY A 146 21.10 -2.87 17.49
C GLY A 146 21.61 -1.68 16.70
N THR A 147 22.90 -1.66 16.39
CA THR A 147 23.47 -0.63 15.53
C THR A 147 22.87 -0.71 14.13
N TYR A 148 22.84 0.39 13.37
CA TYR A 148 22.36 0.39 11.98
C TYR A 148 22.96 -0.75 11.14
N GLU A 149 24.28 -0.98 11.24
CA GLU A 149 24.96 -2.07 10.54
C GLU A 149 24.46 -3.46 10.93
N GLU A 150 24.10 -3.67 12.20
CA GLU A 150 23.50 -4.94 12.66
C GLU A 150 22.07 -5.10 12.14
N THR A 151 21.30 -4.01 12.08
CA THR A 151 19.94 -3.98 11.56
C THR A 151 19.91 -4.37 10.08
N VAL A 152 20.79 -3.80 9.25
CA VAL A 152 20.77 -4.02 7.79
C VAL A 152 21.64 -5.19 7.30
N ALA A 153 22.38 -5.86 8.19
CA ALA A 153 23.18 -7.04 7.84
C ALA A 153 22.33 -8.09 7.07
N PRO A 154 22.86 -8.75 6.02
CA PRO A 154 24.27 -8.77 5.57
C PRO A 154 24.74 -7.54 4.81
N PHE A 155 23.84 -6.62 4.51
CA PHE A 155 24.16 -5.43 3.74
C PHE A 155 24.87 -4.41 4.62
N GLY A 156 25.43 -3.39 3.97
CA GLY A 156 26.04 -2.25 4.64
C GLY A 156 25.28 -0.98 4.29
N PRO A 157 25.87 0.20 4.53
CA PRO A 157 25.20 1.48 4.26
C PRO A 157 24.95 1.73 2.77
N ALA A 158 25.64 1.04 1.86
CA ALA A 158 25.40 1.19 0.43
C ALA A 158 24.21 0.35 -0.02
N TRP A 159 23.32 0.95 -0.82
CA TRP A 159 22.19 0.28 -1.44
C TRP A 159 22.60 -1.02 -2.17
N PRO A 160 22.03 -2.19 -1.81
CA PRO A 160 22.39 -3.47 -2.44
C PRO A 160 21.84 -3.70 -3.86
N GLY A 161 20.95 -2.83 -4.35
CA GLY A 161 20.28 -2.98 -5.65
C GLY A 161 18.98 -3.78 -5.58
N LEU A 162 18.24 -3.80 -6.69
CA LEU A 162 17.00 -4.55 -6.80
C LEU A 162 17.23 -6.06 -6.77
N ALA A 163 16.41 -6.77 -6.01
CA ALA A 163 16.31 -8.22 -6.02
C ALA A 163 15.89 -8.73 -7.41
N PRO A 164 16.41 -9.89 -7.84
CA PRO A 164 16.03 -10.48 -9.12
C PRO A 164 14.56 -10.90 -9.13
N ALA A 165 13.94 -10.85 -10.32
CA ALA A 165 12.59 -11.36 -10.52
C ALA A 165 12.50 -12.87 -10.19
N THR A 166 11.34 -13.30 -9.70
CA THR A 166 11.04 -14.73 -9.49
C THR A 166 10.05 -15.19 -10.56
N GLU A 167 10.24 -16.39 -11.10
CA GLU A 167 9.32 -16.92 -12.11
C GLU A 167 7.89 -17.12 -11.55
N HIS A 168 6.89 -16.57 -12.25
CA HIS A 168 5.48 -16.70 -11.85
C HIS A 168 4.95 -18.11 -12.13
N GLY A 169 4.86 -18.92 -11.09
CA GLY A 169 4.19 -20.23 -11.15
C GLY A 169 2.66 -20.15 -10.96
N ALA A 170 2.16 -19.10 -10.31
CA ALA A 170 0.75 -18.91 -9.99
C ALA A 170 0.18 -17.66 -10.69
N ASP A 171 -1.12 -17.68 -11.00
CA ASP A 171 -1.84 -16.51 -11.51
C ASP A 171 -1.96 -15.45 -10.39
N PRO A 172 -1.41 -14.23 -10.59
CA PRO A 172 -1.49 -13.15 -9.61
C PRO A 172 -2.91 -12.80 -9.16
N GLU A 173 -3.90 -12.86 -10.07
CA GLU A 173 -5.28 -12.52 -9.73
C GLU A 173 -5.92 -13.59 -8.84
N ALA A 174 -5.65 -14.87 -9.14
CA ALA A 174 -6.09 -15.97 -8.29
C ALA A 174 -5.44 -15.91 -6.91
N CYS A 175 -4.15 -15.55 -6.83
CA CYS A 175 -3.45 -15.34 -5.56
C CYS A 175 -4.07 -14.18 -4.76
N ALA A 176 -4.38 -13.06 -5.41
CA ALA A 176 -5.03 -11.92 -4.77
C ALA A 176 -6.40 -12.29 -4.20
N ALA A 177 -7.21 -13.04 -4.95
CA ALA A 177 -8.51 -13.50 -4.47
C ALA A 177 -8.42 -14.45 -3.27
N GLU A 178 -7.42 -15.34 -3.25
CA GLU A 178 -7.14 -16.25 -2.13
C GLU A 178 -6.77 -15.46 -0.87
N ILE A 179 -5.82 -14.52 -0.98
CA ILE A 179 -5.39 -13.68 0.14
C ILE A 179 -6.54 -12.78 0.62
N ALA A 180 -7.28 -12.15 -0.29
CA ALA A 180 -8.45 -11.34 0.04
C ALA A 180 -9.50 -12.16 0.81
N GLY A 181 -9.76 -13.40 0.39
CA GLY A 181 -10.65 -14.31 1.11
C GLY A 181 -10.20 -14.56 2.55
N SER A 182 -8.92 -14.87 2.74
CA SER A 182 -8.34 -15.09 4.08
C SER A 182 -8.43 -13.87 5.00
N LEU A 183 -8.35 -12.66 4.43
CA LEU A 183 -8.44 -11.40 5.17
C LEU A 183 -9.88 -11.07 5.59
N THR A 184 -10.88 -11.66 4.92
CA THR A 184 -12.31 -11.53 5.28
C THR A 184 -12.79 -12.61 6.25
N ASP A 185 -11.98 -13.65 6.48
CA ASP A 185 -12.30 -14.69 7.46
C ASP A 185 -12.11 -14.17 8.89
N GLY A 186 -12.95 -14.65 9.82
CA GLY A 186 -12.89 -14.25 11.23
C GLY A 186 -11.53 -14.61 11.86
N GLY A 187 -10.88 -13.63 12.50
CA GLY A 187 -9.55 -13.79 13.09
C GLY A 187 -8.41 -13.23 12.23
N SER A 188 -8.73 -12.67 11.05
CA SER A 188 -7.86 -11.73 10.33
C SER A 188 -7.50 -10.53 11.21
N TRP A 189 -6.39 -9.87 10.88
CA TRP A 189 -5.98 -8.64 11.53
C TRP A 189 -6.84 -7.44 11.09
N LEU A 190 -7.49 -7.52 9.91
CA LEU A 190 -8.44 -6.50 9.47
C LEU A 190 -9.64 -6.50 10.41
N LYS A 191 -9.94 -5.34 10.99
CA LYS A 191 -10.97 -5.22 12.02
C LYS A 191 -12.37 -5.20 11.40
N GLU A 192 -12.57 -4.34 10.41
CA GLU A 192 -13.82 -4.20 9.67
C GLU A 192 -13.53 -4.04 8.17
N PRO A 193 -13.10 -5.12 7.49
CA PRO A 193 -12.83 -5.07 6.06
C PRO A 193 -14.10 -4.83 5.26
N ARG A 194 -14.05 -3.89 4.31
CA ARG A 194 -15.14 -3.53 3.39
C ARG A 194 -14.65 -3.62 1.95
N LEU A 195 -15.54 -4.01 1.04
CA LEU A 195 -15.21 -4.06 -0.38
C LEU A 195 -15.16 -2.65 -0.96
N ALA A 196 -14.21 -2.41 -1.84
CA ALA A 196 -14.09 -1.19 -2.62
C ALA A 196 -13.74 -1.48 -4.08
N LEU A 197 -14.01 -0.49 -4.94
CA LEU A 197 -13.65 -0.49 -6.36
C LEU A 197 -12.94 0.82 -6.71
N VAL A 198 -11.75 0.72 -7.29
CA VAL A 198 -10.90 1.86 -7.64
C VAL A 198 -10.62 1.88 -9.15
N PRO A 199 -10.79 3.01 -9.85
CA PRO A 199 -10.44 3.15 -11.25
C PRO A 199 -8.92 3.25 -11.39
N ALA A 200 -8.28 2.16 -11.82
CA ALA A 200 -6.84 2.10 -11.97
C ALA A 200 -6.43 1.14 -13.11
N ARG A 201 -5.31 1.45 -13.77
CA ARG A 201 -4.76 0.61 -14.86
C ARG A 201 -4.05 -0.63 -14.35
N ARG A 202 -3.43 -0.50 -13.18
CA ARG A 202 -2.60 -1.49 -12.50
C ARG A 202 -2.98 -1.53 -11.03
N SER A 203 -2.81 -2.68 -10.39
CA SER A 203 -3.09 -2.80 -8.96
C SER A 203 -2.12 -1.96 -8.14
N ALA A 204 -0.86 -1.90 -8.58
CA ALA A 204 0.17 -1.03 -8.01
C ALA A 204 -0.17 0.48 -8.04
N ASP A 205 -1.07 0.92 -8.91
CA ASP A 205 -1.42 2.34 -9.05
C ASP A 205 -2.57 2.77 -8.13
N ILE A 206 -3.21 1.83 -7.42
CA ILE A 206 -4.38 2.10 -6.57
C ILE A 206 -4.10 3.21 -5.54
N PRO A 207 -2.98 3.18 -4.77
CA PRO A 207 -2.74 4.22 -3.78
C PRO A 207 -2.63 5.62 -4.38
N ALA A 208 -1.90 5.75 -5.50
CA ALA A 208 -1.80 7.03 -6.22
C ALA A 208 -3.13 7.47 -6.84
N ALA A 209 -3.92 6.54 -7.37
CA ALA A 209 -5.20 6.86 -8.00
C ALA A 209 -6.22 7.48 -7.03
N ILE A 210 -6.18 7.08 -5.75
CA ILE A 210 -7.05 7.65 -4.71
C ILE A 210 -6.36 8.75 -3.90
N GLY A 211 -5.07 9.02 -4.12
CA GLY A 211 -4.32 10.00 -3.33
C GLY A 211 -4.10 9.56 -1.88
N TRP A 212 -3.84 8.27 -1.65
CA TRP A 212 -3.65 7.72 -0.31
C TRP A 212 -2.44 8.34 0.41
N SER A 213 -2.64 8.77 1.65
CA SER A 213 -1.68 9.54 2.46
C SER A 213 -1.13 8.77 3.67
N GLY A 214 -1.32 7.45 3.73
CA GLY A 214 -0.81 6.65 4.85
C GLY A 214 0.69 6.84 5.14
N PRO A 215 1.57 6.88 4.12
CA PRO A 215 3.02 7.07 4.31
C PRO A 215 3.46 8.53 4.52
N LEU A 216 2.56 9.49 4.78
CA LEU A 216 2.84 10.94 4.72
C LEU A 216 3.99 11.42 5.62
N ASN A 217 4.27 10.71 6.71
CA ASN A 217 5.39 11.03 7.61
C ASN A 217 6.77 10.68 7.00
N HIS A 218 6.79 9.81 5.99
CA HIS A 218 7.99 9.34 5.30
C HIS A 218 8.07 9.85 3.87
N GLU A 219 6.95 9.87 3.13
CA GLU A 219 6.89 10.30 1.73
C GLU A 219 5.58 11.05 1.44
N GLY A 220 5.71 12.27 0.92
CA GLY A 220 4.58 13.13 0.55
C GLY A 220 3.97 12.82 -0.82
N ASP A 221 4.72 12.15 -1.70
CA ASP A 221 4.28 11.73 -3.03
C ASP A 221 4.18 10.20 -3.12
N VAL A 222 3.00 9.66 -2.80
CA VAL A 222 2.71 8.22 -2.85
C VAL A 222 2.93 7.59 -4.23
N ALA A 223 3.06 8.40 -5.31
CA ALA A 223 3.41 7.90 -6.63
C ALA A 223 4.78 7.23 -6.68
N ARG A 224 5.74 7.70 -5.86
CA ARG A 224 7.08 7.12 -5.75
C ARG A 224 7.02 5.70 -5.19
N LEU A 225 6.22 5.49 -4.14
CA LEU A 225 5.92 4.15 -3.62
C LEU A 225 5.21 3.28 -4.68
N CYS A 226 4.26 3.85 -5.43
CA CYS A 226 3.59 3.12 -6.52
C CYS A 226 4.56 2.68 -7.63
N ALA A 227 5.65 3.40 -7.89
CA ALA A 227 6.70 2.98 -8.82
C ALA A 227 7.42 1.70 -8.33
N VAL A 228 7.71 1.62 -7.02
CA VAL A 228 8.23 0.40 -6.39
C VAL A 228 7.21 -0.73 -6.48
N LEU A 229 5.93 -0.46 -6.19
CA LEU A 229 4.86 -1.45 -6.31
C LEU A 229 4.72 -1.97 -7.75
N ARG A 230 4.93 -1.14 -8.78
CA ARG A 230 4.95 -1.59 -10.18
C ARG A 230 6.11 -2.53 -10.46
N SER A 231 7.30 -2.23 -9.93
CA SER A 231 8.46 -3.11 -10.03
C SER A 231 8.18 -4.47 -9.39
N TRP A 232 7.55 -4.50 -8.22
CA TRP A 232 7.12 -5.75 -7.58
C TRP A 232 5.96 -6.44 -8.31
N GLU A 233 5.05 -5.67 -8.92
CA GLU A 233 3.94 -6.21 -9.72
C GLU A 233 4.51 -7.00 -10.90
N ASP A 234 5.54 -6.47 -11.56
CA ASP A 234 6.20 -7.09 -12.69
C ASP A 234 7.15 -8.24 -12.25
N ARG A 235 7.87 -8.11 -11.11
CA ARG A 235 8.88 -9.10 -10.65
C ARG A 235 8.35 -10.25 -9.81
N PHE A 236 7.33 -10.02 -8.99
CA PHE A 236 6.80 -10.98 -8.02
C PHE A 236 5.29 -11.22 -8.20
N GLY A 237 4.66 -10.47 -9.11
CA GLY A 237 3.24 -10.64 -9.40
C GLY A 237 2.38 -10.14 -8.26
N ILE A 238 2.79 -9.06 -7.57
CA ILE A 238 2.02 -8.56 -6.44
C ILE A 238 0.68 -7.98 -6.88
N ARG A 239 -0.28 -7.95 -5.96
CA ARG A 239 -1.49 -7.12 -6.06
C ARG A 239 -1.73 -6.43 -4.75
N VAL A 240 -2.08 -5.15 -4.80
CA VAL A 240 -2.63 -4.42 -3.66
C VAL A 240 -3.99 -5.02 -3.32
N VAL A 241 -4.10 -5.64 -2.16
CA VAL A 241 -5.31 -6.33 -1.70
C VAL A 241 -6.07 -5.52 -0.66
N ALA A 242 -5.37 -4.84 0.24
CA ALA A 242 -6.03 -4.02 1.24
C ALA A 242 -5.28 -2.73 1.56
N LEU A 243 -6.06 -1.72 1.94
CA LEU A 243 -5.60 -0.49 2.56
C LEU A 243 -6.31 -0.28 3.90
N ALA A 244 -5.57 0.23 4.87
CA ALA A 244 -6.12 0.96 6.02
C ALA A 244 -5.62 2.40 5.95
N PHE A 245 -5.82 3.18 7.02
CA PHE A 245 -5.35 4.56 7.10
C PHE A 245 -3.85 4.68 6.74
N ASP A 246 -3.02 3.84 7.35
CA ASP A 246 -1.55 3.85 7.29
C ASP A 246 -0.96 2.47 6.96
N ARG A 247 -1.79 1.52 6.49
CA ARG A 247 -1.35 0.16 6.15
C ARG A 247 -1.66 -0.24 4.73
N LEU A 248 -0.75 -1.02 4.17
CA LEU A 248 -0.83 -1.61 2.84
C LEU A 248 -0.64 -3.12 2.93
N ILE A 249 -1.54 -3.90 2.31
CA ILE A 249 -1.37 -5.35 2.14
C ILE A 249 -1.23 -5.69 0.67
N LEU A 250 -0.21 -6.50 0.38
CA LEU A 250 0.02 -7.08 -0.93
C LEU A 250 -0.19 -8.60 -0.88
N SER A 251 -0.81 -9.15 -1.92
CA SER A 251 -0.64 -10.57 -2.26
C SER A 251 0.61 -10.74 -3.12
N VAL A 252 1.26 -11.90 -3.08
CA VAL A 252 2.52 -12.19 -3.78
C VAL A 252 2.41 -13.54 -4.50
N ALA A 253 2.42 -13.50 -5.83
CA ALA A 253 2.25 -14.70 -6.65
C ALA A 253 3.53 -15.55 -6.75
N ALA A 254 4.69 -14.91 -6.73
CA ALA A 254 6.00 -15.53 -6.86
C ALA A 254 6.93 -15.08 -5.71
N PRO A 255 6.70 -15.55 -4.47
CA PRO A 255 7.52 -15.14 -3.33
C PRO A 255 8.94 -15.72 -3.43
N PRO A 256 9.96 -15.05 -2.86
CA PRO A 256 11.32 -15.57 -2.84
C PRO A 256 11.38 -16.87 -2.03
N THR A 257 12.03 -17.90 -2.58
CA THR A 257 12.09 -19.24 -1.97
C THR A 257 13.48 -19.62 -1.44
N THR A 258 14.48 -18.76 -1.66
CA THR A 258 15.82 -18.91 -1.11
C THR A 258 16.09 -17.81 -0.11
N ARG A 259 16.97 -18.10 0.86
CA ARG A 259 17.38 -17.15 1.88
C ARG A 259 17.97 -15.88 1.27
N ASP A 260 18.90 -16.01 0.34
CA ASP A 260 19.58 -14.85 -0.28
C ASP A 260 18.59 -13.97 -1.06
N ALA A 261 17.61 -14.57 -1.75
CA ALA A 261 16.56 -13.81 -2.44
C ALA A 261 15.63 -13.11 -1.44
N ALA A 262 15.29 -13.77 -0.32
CA ALA A 262 14.47 -13.17 0.72
C ALA A 262 15.21 -12.02 1.44
N GLU A 263 16.52 -12.15 1.69
CA GLU A 263 17.34 -11.06 2.24
C GLU A 263 17.40 -9.87 1.27
N ALA A 264 17.55 -10.11 -0.04
CA ALA A 264 17.52 -9.03 -1.04
C ALA A 264 16.16 -8.31 -1.10
N VAL A 265 15.05 -9.05 -1.08
CA VAL A 265 13.70 -8.44 -1.03
C VAL A 265 13.46 -7.72 0.30
N ALA A 266 13.97 -8.25 1.42
CA ALA A 266 13.89 -7.58 2.72
C ALA A 266 14.63 -6.24 2.74
N ALA A 267 15.74 -6.10 2.00
CA ALA A 267 16.41 -4.80 1.84
C ALA A 267 15.53 -3.79 1.10
N GLU A 268 14.81 -4.21 0.05
CA GLU A 268 13.82 -3.36 -0.60
C GLU A 268 12.65 -3.01 0.33
N HIS A 269 12.17 -3.96 1.14
CA HIS A 269 11.11 -3.69 2.13
C HIS A 269 11.56 -2.67 3.16
N PHE A 270 12.82 -2.76 3.62
CA PHE A 270 13.39 -1.82 4.57
C PHE A 270 13.48 -0.41 3.99
N ALA A 271 13.98 -0.24 2.77
CA ALA A 271 13.97 1.06 2.09
C ALA A 271 12.55 1.58 1.84
N PHE A 272 11.61 0.71 1.51
CA PHE A 272 10.22 1.09 1.22
C PHE A 272 9.41 1.47 2.47
N CYS A 273 9.66 0.82 3.59
CA CYS A 273 8.93 0.94 4.85
C CYS A 273 9.83 0.47 6.00
N PRO A 274 10.70 1.34 6.53
CA PRO A 274 11.67 0.96 7.56
C PRO A 274 10.99 0.54 8.87
N ASP A 275 9.83 1.13 9.19
CA ASP A 275 9.03 0.86 10.39
C ASP A 275 8.69 -0.62 10.58
N ASN A 276 8.56 -1.39 9.49
CA ASN A 276 8.34 -2.84 9.54
C ASN A 276 9.46 -3.60 10.26
N ILE A 277 10.68 -3.06 10.28
CA ILE A 277 11.85 -3.67 10.91
C ILE A 277 12.19 -2.90 12.19
N THR A 278 12.31 -1.58 12.12
CA THR A 278 12.77 -0.73 13.24
C THR A 278 11.79 -0.68 14.40
N GLN A 279 10.49 -0.88 14.12
CA GLN A 279 9.41 -0.93 15.10
C GLN A 279 8.65 -2.27 15.09
N GLY A 280 9.18 -3.24 14.34
CA GLY A 280 8.55 -4.55 14.13
C GLY A 280 8.91 -5.59 15.19
N HIS A 281 8.38 -6.80 15.03
CA HIS A 281 8.75 -7.94 15.88
C HIS A 281 10.14 -8.52 15.57
N HIS A 282 10.68 -8.18 14.40
CA HIS A 282 11.93 -8.71 13.88
C HIS A 282 12.87 -7.55 13.51
N GLU A 283 13.56 -7.03 14.52
CA GLU A 283 14.40 -5.81 14.45
C GLU A 283 15.72 -5.97 13.67
N ALA A 284 15.92 -7.11 12.99
CA ALA A 284 17.06 -7.34 12.12
C ALA A 284 16.58 -7.83 10.76
N LEU A 285 17.15 -7.27 9.68
CA LEU A 285 16.76 -7.55 8.29
C LEU A 285 16.78 -9.04 7.96
N ARG A 286 17.78 -9.78 8.46
CA ARG A 286 17.83 -11.24 8.32
C ARG A 286 16.68 -11.98 8.99
N ALA A 287 16.31 -11.57 10.19
CA ALA A 287 15.19 -12.20 10.91
C ALA A 287 13.86 -11.86 10.21
N TYR A 288 13.69 -10.60 9.78
CA TYR A 288 12.56 -10.18 8.98
C TYR A 288 12.48 -10.97 7.65
N ALA A 289 13.59 -11.14 6.95
CA ALA A 289 13.66 -11.92 5.72
C ALA A 289 13.21 -13.37 5.92
N GLU A 290 13.67 -14.02 6.99
CA GLU A 290 13.32 -15.41 7.31
C GLU A 290 11.84 -15.57 7.68
N HIS A 291 11.29 -14.63 8.46
CA HIS A 291 9.96 -14.77 9.04
C HIS A 291 8.85 -14.14 8.20
N GLU A 292 9.09 -13.00 7.56
CA GLU A 292 8.07 -12.18 6.90
C GLU A 292 8.17 -12.17 5.36
N VAL A 293 9.29 -12.63 4.79
CA VAL A 293 9.52 -12.57 3.34
C VAL A 293 9.64 -13.97 2.70
N LEU A 294 10.46 -14.85 3.28
CA LEU A 294 10.78 -16.17 2.72
C LEU A 294 9.51 -17.02 2.54
N GLY A 295 9.16 -17.31 1.28
CA GLY A 295 7.99 -18.11 0.91
C GLY A 295 6.64 -17.49 1.27
N ARG A 296 6.59 -16.21 1.67
CA ARG A 296 5.35 -15.56 2.11
C ARG A 296 4.56 -15.01 0.93
N ARG A 297 3.32 -15.48 0.78
CA ARG A 297 2.37 -15.03 -0.27
C ARG A 297 1.62 -13.75 0.08
N MET A 298 1.93 -13.14 1.22
CA MET A 298 1.33 -11.90 1.70
C MET A 298 2.43 -11.05 2.31
N TRP A 299 2.51 -9.78 1.91
CA TRP A 299 3.37 -8.77 2.52
C TRP A 299 2.49 -7.68 3.12
N SER A 300 2.89 -7.16 4.28
CA SER A 300 2.18 -6.07 4.97
C SER A 300 3.16 -4.97 5.31
N PHE A 301 2.73 -3.72 5.13
CA PHE A 301 3.48 -2.51 5.43
C PHE A 301 2.64 -1.58 6.28
N TRP A 302 3.27 -0.90 7.22
CA TRP A 302 2.66 0.06 8.12
C TRP A 302 3.64 1.21 8.37
N TRP A 303 3.17 2.44 8.28
CA TRP A 303 3.93 3.65 8.56
C TRP A 303 3.34 4.36 9.79
N ASP A 304 4.16 4.77 10.74
CA ASP A 304 3.74 5.58 11.91
C ASP A 304 3.90 7.09 11.68
#